data_AF-A0A2D6AZ94-F1
#
_entry.id   AF-A0A2D6AZ94-F1
#
_cell.length_a   1.000
_cell.length_b   1.000
_cell.length_c   1.000
_cell.angle_alpha   90.00
_cell.angle_beta   90.00
_cell.angle_gamma   90.00
#
_symmetry.space_group_name_H-M   'P 1'
#
loop_
_entity.id
_entity.type
_entity.pdbx_description
1 polymer ?
#
loop_
_entity_poly.entity_id
_entity_poly.type
_entity_poly.pdbx_seq_one_letter_code
_entity_poly.pdbx_strand_id
1 'polypeptide(L)'
;MFSKGASWKRVQKGGLTSQEIDAKYADRPTVRDAYVQSMKAIQQAINADPTNAERLLQGGQVVIETSIQMPGNPNTIVYDSPSIQFIQAVPLGPDVGEVDQAAYQRFISTAERVSQETDQDVQMGLVPYLKLQRSMSNDDQFASTIKQELDGLLSKTGLSKSNTIGDLAVHLLEKQLNQLDTVPPALKKKASLRLGTGNRSVLSKKEYVSKSSLEAWKDFQAIEKRRSDIVAEALIPLEKIIQMMGVYAFRNLEFAIASNTHESGEELRQFVGNVKSAFEQSRLISDPKMQEKIRVTLARIGDRESMFEKAVEGIVFQWRGKTRKLTGLFTPINKLRGFFAYGASPAKIQESRLHEGGNAFRDSSGQQLTVPIPQKFVKSTLDHFAQEVLQPSGVPNYVPIGSTGKKDLAGDLDIAIPIPPDEDIKAYKAKLLSSIKNIVGSPSIKKVGANLAVAYPIIGMPHELVQIDLMFAKDLPSTAWLMMGQSSDKVKGVYRNLLLSLIAKRVGDAMSSSEERVKLSIAYPAGMTIKKNNKIAGEKITNPSDILKTLQIDASPVEVESFEDLVQVLKKSPIHKSALPEFSNYIGWALRSDPDNAQQAIDYITTVLSETFRQFVHQVLRG
;
A
#
# COMPACT_ATOMS: atom_id res chain seq x y z
N MET A 1 -1.19 31.36 12.46
CA MET A 1 -0.59 30.02 12.71
C MET A 1 0.55 29.75 11.71
N PHE A 2 1.54 28.89 12.01
CA PHE A 2 2.58 28.52 11.05
C PHE A 2 2.48 27.03 10.67
N SER A 3 2.38 26.74 9.37
CA SER A 3 2.38 25.34 8.85
C SER A 3 3.76 24.64 8.84
N LYS A 4 4.82 25.33 9.27
CA LYS A 4 6.20 24.84 9.40
C LYS A 4 6.79 25.46 10.68
N GLY A 5 7.81 24.83 11.28
CA GLY A 5 8.40 25.30 12.53
C GLY A 5 8.63 26.82 12.58
N ALA A 6 8.31 27.44 13.72
CA ALA A 6 8.39 28.89 13.85
C ALA A 6 9.86 29.36 13.85
N SER A 7 10.10 30.54 13.30
CA SER A 7 11.38 31.23 13.43
C SER A 7 11.10 32.72 13.50
N TRP A 8 11.98 33.50 14.11
CA TRP A 8 11.76 34.94 14.24
C TRP A 8 11.47 35.62 12.88
N LYS A 9 12.25 35.27 11.85
CA LYS A 9 12.03 35.73 10.48
C LYS A 9 10.66 35.36 9.90
N ARG A 10 10.05 34.25 10.34
CA ARG A 10 8.68 33.86 9.93
C ARG A 10 7.64 34.63 10.72
N VAL A 11 7.86 34.83 12.02
CA VAL A 11 6.99 35.65 12.88
C VAL A 11 6.86 37.06 12.31
N GLN A 12 7.97 37.69 11.95
CA GLN A 12 8.00 39.03 11.36
C GLN A 12 7.24 39.14 10.01
N LYS A 13 7.06 38.02 9.30
CA LYS A 13 6.31 37.99 8.03
C LYS A 13 4.80 37.83 8.21
N GLY A 14 4.35 37.66 9.45
CA GLY A 14 2.97 37.28 9.75
C GLY A 14 2.76 35.76 9.64
N GLY A 15 1.99 35.22 10.57
CA GLY A 15 1.48 33.86 10.45
C GLY A 15 0.35 33.78 9.41
N LEU A 16 -0.01 32.56 9.02
CA LEU A 16 -1.17 32.34 8.14
C LEU A 16 -2.47 32.58 8.92
N THR A 17 -3.40 33.29 8.26
CA THR A 17 -4.82 33.43 8.62
C THR A 17 -5.62 32.19 8.22
N SER A 18 -6.86 32.06 8.70
CA SER A 18 -7.74 30.95 8.30
C SER A 18 -7.98 30.93 6.79
N GLN A 19 -8.20 32.09 6.17
CA GLN A 19 -8.42 32.21 4.72
C GLN A 19 -7.17 31.80 3.92
N GLU A 20 -5.97 32.15 4.39
CA GLU A 20 -4.74 31.72 3.74
C GLU A 20 -4.48 30.22 3.90
N ILE A 21 -4.89 29.62 5.02
CA ILE A 21 -4.86 28.15 5.19
C ILE A 21 -5.85 27.49 4.24
N ASP A 22 -7.08 28.02 4.12
CA ASP A 22 -8.10 27.53 3.20
C ASP A 22 -7.61 27.53 1.76
N ALA A 23 -7.04 28.65 1.30
CA ALA A 23 -6.47 28.77 -0.03
C ALA A 23 -5.27 27.84 -0.23
N LYS A 24 -4.38 27.75 0.77
CA LYS A 24 -3.14 26.97 0.69
C LYS A 24 -3.37 25.46 0.63
N TYR A 25 -4.41 24.97 1.30
CA TYR A 25 -4.73 23.54 1.41
C TYR A 25 -6.05 23.19 0.70
N ALA A 26 -6.48 23.98 -0.28
CA ALA A 26 -7.69 23.73 -1.06
C ALA A 26 -7.69 22.35 -1.76
N ASP A 27 -6.51 21.85 -2.13
CA ASP A 27 -6.30 20.51 -2.72
C ASP A 27 -6.33 19.38 -1.67
N ARG A 28 -6.38 19.70 -0.38
CA ARG A 28 -6.24 18.77 0.75
C ARG A 28 -7.24 19.11 1.86
N PRO A 29 -8.54 18.83 1.64
CA PRO A 29 -9.61 19.24 2.55
C PRO A 29 -9.40 18.74 3.99
N THR A 30 -8.93 17.50 4.18
CA THR A 30 -8.69 16.95 5.53
C THR A 30 -7.58 17.69 6.29
N VAL A 31 -6.53 18.14 5.59
CA VAL A 31 -5.44 18.94 6.19
C VAL A 31 -5.92 20.35 6.49
N ARG A 32 -6.67 20.95 5.56
CA ARG A 32 -7.30 22.26 5.74
C ARG A 32 -8.19 22.26 6.98
N ASP A 33 -9.13 21.32 7.05
CA ASP A 33 -10.12 21.23 8.11
C ASP A 33 -9.46 21.05 9.47
N ALA A 34 -8.42 20.22 9.57
CA ALA A 34 -7.61 20.06 10.77
C ALA A 34 -7.02 21.39 11.27
N TYR A 35 -6.44 22.20 10.37
CA TYR A 35 -5.86 23.49 10.73
C TYR A 35 -6.93 24.52 11.11
N VAL A 36 -8.02 24.60 10.34
CA VAL A 36 -9.11 25.57 10.59
C VAL A 36 -9.81 25.29 11.91
N GLN A 37 -10.15 24.03 12.18
CA GLN A 37 -10.73 23.61 13.46
C GLN A 37 -9.79 23.93 14.62
N SER A 38 -8.49 23.65 14.46
CA SER A 38 -7.49 23.98 15.50
C SER A 38 -7.36 25.48 15.75
N MET A 39 -7.38 26.30 14.69
CA MET A 39 -7.35 27.75 14.82
C MET A 39 -8.58 28.27 15.55
N LYS A 40 -9.77 27.72 15.26
CA LYS A 40 -11.01 28.09 15.94
C LYS A 40 -10.94 27.75 17.43
N ALA A 41 -10.51 26.55 17.79
CA ALA A 41 -10.37 26.12 19.19
C ALA A 41 -9.36 26.99 19.97
N ILE A 42 -8.18 27.24 19.39
CA ILE A 42 -7.17 28.10 20.01
C ILE A 42 -7.67 29.55 20.14
N GLN A 43 -8.38 30.08 19.14
CA GLN A 43 -8.93 31.43 19.20
C GLN A 43 -9.96 31.58 20.34
N GLN A 44 -10.73 30.54 20.63
CA GLN A 44 -11.65 30.55 21.77
C GLN A 44 -10.91 30.57 23.10
N ALA A 45 -9.82 29.81 23.23
CA ALA A 45 -8.95 29.88 24.42
C ALA A 45 -8.34 31.28 24.60
N ILE A 46 -7.90 31.92 23.51
CA ILE A 46 -7.42 33.31 23.52
C ILE A 46 -8.54 34.27 23.95
N ASN A 47 -9.74 34.13 23.39
CA ASN A 47 -10.88 35.01 23.69
C ASN A 47 -11.39 34.86 25.13
N ALA A 48 -11.21 33.68 25.74
CA ALA A 48 -11.60 33.42 27.11
C ALA A 48 -10.70 34.13 28.15
N ASP A 49 -9.43 34.43 27.80
CA ASP A 49 -8.53 35.23 28.64
C ASP A 49 -7.54 36.06 27.79
N PRO A 50 -8.02 37.13 27.12
CA PRO A 50 -7.21 37.90 26.17
C PRO A 50 -6.02 38.58 26.84
N THR A 51 -6.18 39.01 28.10
CA THR A 51 -5.12 39.65 28.88
C THR A 51 -3.97 38.68 29.15
N ASN A 52 -4.27 37.44 29.56
CA ASN A 52 -3.23 36.43 29.74
C ASN A 52 -2.60 36.00 28.41
N ALA A 53 -3.39 35.88 27.35
CA ALA A 53 -2.89 35.56 26.02
C ALA A 53 -1.91 36.62 25.51
N GLU A 54 -2.21 37.91 25.66
CA GLU A 54 -1.30 39.00 25.28
C GLU A 54 -0.03 38.99 26.13
N ARG A 55 -0.16 38.83 27.46
CA ARG A 55 0.98 38.71 28.37
C ARG A 55 1.93 37.57 27.98
N LEU A 56 1.37 36.42 27.58
CA LEU A 56 2.13 35.25 27.16
C LEU A 56 2.78 35.46 25.79
N LEU A 57 1.99 35.83 24.78
CA LEU A 57 2.41 35.86 23.37
C LEU A 57 3.25 37.09 23.03
N GLN A 58 3.12 38.19 23.79
CA GLN A 58 3.90 39.43 23.65
C GLN A 58 3.93 39.95 22.21
N GLY A 59 2.76 40.14 21.59
CA GLY A 59 2.67 40.53 20.18
C GLY A 59 3.28 39.52 19.19
N GLY A 60 3.39 38.24 19.57
CA GLY A 60 3.96 37.16 18.75
C GLY A 60 5.45 36.90 18.96
N GLN A 61 6.10 37.61 19.88
CA GLN A 61 7.50 37.37 20.23
C GLN A 61 7.72 36.04 20.96
N VAL A 62 6.69 35.55 21.64
CA VAL A 62 6.62 34.18 22.16
C VAL A 62 5.62 33.39 21.31
N VAL A 63 6.03 32.21 20.87
CA VAL A 63 5.16 31.28 20.13
C VAL A 63 4.91 30.02 20.92
N ILE A 64 3.74 29.42 20.77
CA ILE A 64 3.42 28.13 21.39
C ILE A 64 3.54 27.04 20.33
N GLU A 65 4.37 26.04 20.60
CA GLU A 65 4.44 24.83 19.78
C GLU A 65 3.35 23.85 20.22
N THR A 66 2.58 23.36 19.26
CA THR A 66 1.46 22.44 19.49
C THR A 66 1.55 21.24 18.56
N SER A 67 1.00 20.11 19.01
CA SER A 67 0.66 18.97 18.16
C SER A 67 -0.84 19.01 17.88
N ILE A 68 -1.21 18.93 16.60
CA ILE A 68 -2.60 18.84 16.15
C ILE A 68 -2.86 17.39 15.75
N GLN A 69 -3.80 16.74 16.43
CA GLN A 69 -4.14 15.34 16.25
C GLN A 69 -5.59 15.25 15.83
N MET A 70 -5.86 14.85 14.59
CA MET A 70 -7.21 14.84 14.02
C MET A 70 -7.50 13.47 13.41
N PRO A 71 -8.51 12.71 13.90
CA PRO A 71 -8.87 11.40 13.37
C PRO A 71 -9.21 11.42 11.87
N GLY A 72 -9.87 12.50 11.41
CA GLY A 72 -10.23 12.70 10.00
C GLY A 72 -9.05 12.95 9.05
N ASN A 73 -7.83 13.06 9.57
CA ASN A 73 -6.60 13.15 8.79
C ASN A 73 -5.53 12.19 9.35
N PRO A 74 -5.79 10.86 9.33
CA PRO A 74 -4.91 9.92 9.98
C PRO A 74 -3.60 9.79 9.18
N ASN A 75 -2.48 10.11 9.83
CA ASN A 75 -1.15 9.77 9.34
C ASN A 75 -0.87 8.29 9.66
N THR A 76 0.40 7.95 9.93
CA THR A 76 0.78 6.56 10.28
C THR A 76 0.10 6.03 11.53
N ILE A 77 -0.22 6.91 12.49
CA ILE A 77 -0.95 6.58 13.73
C ILE A 77 -2.35 7.19 13.63
N VAL A 78 -3.35 6.40 14.02
CA VAL A 78 -4.75 6.82 14.14
C VAL A 78 -4.98 7.33 15.57
N TYR A 79 -5.64 8.47 15.68
CA TYR A 79 -6.04 9.07 16.96
C TYR A 79 -7.54 8.86 17.15
N ASP A 80 -7.98 8.63 18.38
CA ASP A 80 -9.38 8.30 18.69
C ASP A 80 -10.29 9.54 18.69
N SER A 81 -9.75 10.70 19.09
CA SER A 81 -10.47 11.96 19.16
C SER A 81 -9.63 13.13 18.63
N PRO A 82 -10.27 14.19 18.12
CA PRO A 82 -9.59 15.43 17.77
C PRO A 82 -8.97 16.07 19.03
N SER A 83 -7.68 16.37 19.01
CA SER A 83 -7.01 17.05 20.11
C SER A 83 -5.87 17.99 19.69
N ILE A 84 -5.59 18.96 20.56
CA ILE A 84 -4.44 19.87 20.48
C ILE A 84 -3.61 19.71 21.75
N GLN A 85 -2.35 19.31 21.57
CA GLN A 85 -1.42 19.10 22.67
C GLN A 85 -0.39 20.23 22.71
N PHE A 86 -0.36 21.00 23.79
CA PHE A 86 0.62 22.06 24.01
C PHE A 86 1.97 21.46 24.42
N ILE A 87 3.02 21.74 23.64
CA ILE A 87 4.36 21.17 23.82
C ILE A 87 5.22 22.09 24.67
N GLN A 88 5.39 23.34 24.21
CA GLN A 88 6.19 24.36 24.89
C GLN A 88 5.87 25.75 24.35
N ALA A 89 6.16 26.77 25.13
CA ALA A 89 6.27 28.15 24.65
C ALA A 89 7.75 28.47 24.36
N VAL A 90 8.01 29.14 23.24
CA VAL A 90 9.35 29.41 22.71
C VAL A 90 9.52 30.92 22.50
N PRO A 91 10.52 31.55 23.16
CA PRO A 91 10.86 32.94 22.91
C PRO A 91 11.62 33.03 21.59
N LEU A 92 11.02 33.68 20.58
CA LEU A 92 11.64 33.88 19.28
C LEU A 92 12.03 35.34 19.04
N GLY A 93 11.43 36.29 19.76
CA GLY A 93 11.81 37.69 19.71
C GLY A 93 13.22 37.91 20.26
N PRO A 94 14.02 38.83 19.67
CA PRO A 94 15.39 39.09 20.09
C PRO A 94 15.47 39.67 21.51
N ASP A 95 14.42 40.34 21.95
CA ASP A 95 14.36 41.05 23.23
C ASP A 95 13.55 40.30 24.30
N VAL A 96 13.12 39.07 24.01
CA VAL A 96 12.42 38.23 24.98
C VAL A 96 13.45 37.49 25.83
N GLY A 97 13.37 37.70 27.14
CA GLY A 97 14.09 36.89 28.12
C GLY A 97 13.49 35.48 28.27
N GLU A 98 13.29 35.04 29.50
CA GLU A 98 12.61 33.77 29.75
C GLU A 98 11.10 33.87 29.52
N VAL A 99 10.48 32.75 29.14
CA VAL A 99 9.02 32.65 28.99
C VAL A 99 8.36 32.80 30.35
N ASP A 100 7.29 33.60 30.43
CA ASP A 100 6.44 33.69 31.61
C ASP A 100 5.69 32.36 31.82
N GLN A 101 6.25 31.49 32.66
CA GLN A 101 5.71 30.16 32.92
C GLN A 101 4.33 30.21 33.60
N ALA A 102 4.07 31.22 34.44
CA ALA A 102 2.76 31.36 35.07
C ALA A 102 1.68 31.71 34.05
N ALA A 103 1.99 32.62 33.11
CA ALA A 103 1.09 32.95 32.01
C ALA A 103 0.86 31.75 31.07
N TYR A 104 1.90 30.93 30.83
CA TYR A 104 1.79 29.73 30.00
C TYR A 104 0.88 28.66 30.65
N GLN A 105 1.09 28.34 31.93
CA GLN A 105 0.25 27.37 32.66
C GLN A 105 -1.21 27.83 32.76
N ARG A 106 -1.43 29.13 32.96
CA ARG A 106 -2.77 29.71 32.95
C ARG A 106 -3.43 29.61 31.57
N PHE A 107 -2.68 29.84 30.49
CA PHE A 107 -3.20 29.68 29.13
C PHE A 107 -3.65 28.25 28.85
N ILE A 108 -2.85 27.26 29.23
CA ILE A 108 -3.19 25.84 29.11
C ILE A 108 -4.46 25.52 29.92
N SER A 109 -4.53 25.94 31.18
CA SER A 109 -5.68 25.68 32.05
C SER A 109 -6.97 26.28 31.47
N THR A 110 -6.88 27.49 30.88
CA THR A 110 -7.99 28.12 30.17
C THR A 110 -8.39 27.33 28.93
N ALA A 111 -7.43 26.84 28.12
CA ALA A 111 -7.71 26.04 26.95
C ALA A 111 -8.37 24.70 27.30
N GLU A 112 -7.87 23.99 28.32
CA GLU A 112 -8.47 22.75 28.84
C GLU A 112 -9.93 22.96 29.24
N ARG A 113 -10.18 23.98 30.07
CA ARG A 113 -11.53 24.34 30.52
C ARG A 113 -12.46 24.69 29.36
N VAL A 114 -12.00 25.55 28.43
CA VAL A 114 -12.79 25.93 27.25
C VAL A 114 -13.16 24.70 26.42
N SER A 115 -12.24 23.75 26.23
CA SER A 115 -12.53 22.51 25.48
C SER A 115 -13.50 21.55 26.18
N GLN A 116 -13.74 21.71 27.48
CA GLN A 116 -14.69 20.90 28.27
C GLN A 116 -16.07 21.56 28.41
N GLU A 117 -16.12 22.89 28.47
CA GLU A 117 -17.36 23.66 28.68
C GLU A 117 -18.17 23.87 27.39
N THR A 118 -17.53 23.69 26.24
CA THR A 118 -18.18 23.85 24.94
C THR A 118 -18.39 22.47 24.30
N ASP A 119 -19.47 22.32 23.53
CA ASP A 119 -19.81 21.14 22.72
C ASP A 119 -18.80 20.97 21.55
N GLN A 120 -17.51 21.10 21.84
CA GLN A 120 -16.42 21.13 20.88
C GLN A 120 -15.98 19.72 20.55
N ASP A 121 -15.75 19.50 19.26
CA ASP A 121 -15.16 18.28 18.76
C ASP A 121 -13.66 18.15 19.13
N VAL A 122 -12.98 19.20 19.62
CA VAL A 122 -11.51 19.23 19.82
C VAL A 122 -11.12 19.43 21.29
N GLN A 123 -10.49 18.41 21.88
CA GLN A 123 -9.92 18.46 23.22
C GLN A 123 -8.58 19.23 23.23
N MET A 124 -8.33 20.04 24.24
CA MET A 124 -7.06 20.77 24.39
C MET A 124 -6.41 20.46 25.73
N GLY A 125 -5.08 20.34 25.75
CA GLY A 125 -4.34 20.10 26.98
C GLY A 125 -2.83 20.04 26.80
N LEU A 126 -2.11 19.88 27.90
CA LEU A 126 -0.66 19.62 27.85
C LEU A 126 -0.36 18.26 27.24
N VAL A 127 0.77 18.16 26.54
CA VAL A 127 1.35 16.84 26.23
C VAL A 127 1.55 16.09 27.57
N PRO A 128 0.90 14.94 27.77
CA PRO A 128 1.02 14.15 28.97
C PRO A 128 2.43 13.59 29.09
N TYR A 129 2.94 13.64 30.32
CA TYR A 129 4.14 12.92 30.68
C TYR A 129 3.87 11.42 30.68
N LEU A 130 4.77 10.67 30.08
CA LEU A 130 4.72 9.22 30.08
C LEU A 130 5.00 8.70 31.49
N LYS A 131 4.20 7.73 31.94
CA LYS A 131 4.42 7.07 33.22
C LYS A 131 5.16 5.75 33.00
N LEU A 132 6.07 5.44 33.91
CA LEU A 132 6.71 4.13 33.96
C LEU A 132 5.69 3.09 34.45
N GLN A 133 5.68 1.91 33.82
CA GLN A 133 4.92 0.78 34.33
C GLN A 133 5.50 0.33 35.68
N ARG A 134 4.64 0.15 36.69
CA ARG A 134 5.04 -0.12 38.09
C ARG A 134 5.74 -1.47 38.33
N SER A 135 5.68 -2.41 37.38
CA SER A 135 6.21 -3.77 37.52
C SER A 135 7.41 -3.99 36.60
N MET A 136 8.64 -3.85 37.10
CA MET A 136 9.84 -4.05 36.30
C MET A 136 10.98 -4.67 37.12
N SER A 137 11.55 -5.78 36.65
CA SER A 137 12.61 -6.54 37.34
C SER A 137 13.94 -6.67 36.59
N ASN A 138 14.12 -6.12 35.37
CA ASN A 138 15.30 -6.41 34.53
C ASN A 138 15.87 -5.19 33.72
N ASP A 139 15.80 -3.97 34.23
CA ASP A 139 16.31 -2.77 33.52
C ASP A 139 17.83 -2.83 33.22
N ASP A 140 18.62 -3.36 34.16
CA ASP A 140 20.08 -3.43 34.02
C ASP A 140 20.52 -4.42 32.94
N GLN A 141 19.80 -5.53 32.78
CA GLN A 141 20.11 -6.54 31.77
C GLN A 141 19.86 -6.01 30.35
N PHE A 142 18.78 -5.25 30.16
CA PHE A 142 18.48 -4.62 28.89
C PHE A 142 19.53 -3.56 28.52
N ALA A 143 19.84 -2.65 29.44
CA ALA A 143 20.86 -1.63 29.23
C ALA A 143 22.23 -2.26 28.92
N SER A 144 22.58 -3.35 29.62
CA SER A 144 23.77 -4.14 29.35
C SER A 144 23.76 -4.73 27.93
N THR A 145 22.64 -5.27 27.47
CA THR A 145 22.51 -5.85 26.11
C THR A 145 22.76 -4.79 25.03
N ILE A 146 22.13 -3.62 25.12
CA ILE A 146 22.37 -2.52 24.16
C ILE A 146 23.82 -2.06 24.18
N LYS A 147 24.43 -1.97 25.36
CA LYS A 147 25.83 -1.61 25.50
C LYS A 147 26.75 -2.64 24.84
N GLN A 148 26.48 -3.93 25.03
CA GLN A 148 27.22 -5.03 24.40
C GLN A 148 27.10 -5.01 22.88
N GLU A 149 25.91 -4.77 22.32
CA GLU A 149 25.75 -4.65 20.86
C GLU A 149 26.52 -3.46 20.27
N LEU A 150 26.51 -2.31 20.97
CA LEU A 150 27.29 -1.15 20.57
C LEU A 150 28.80 -1.42 20.64
N ASP A 151 29.26 -1.99 21.75
CA ASP A 151 30.67 -2.33 21.93
C ASP A 151 31.12 -3.38 20.89
N GLY A 152 30.26 -4.33 20.54
CA GLY A 152 30.49 -5.30 19.46
C GLY A 152 30.57 -4.66 18.07
N LEU A 153 29.72 -3.67 17.77
CA LEU A 153 29.78 -2.91 16.51
C LEU A 153 31.07 -2.10 16.41
N LEU A 154 31.44 -1.40 17.48
CA LEU A 154 32.68 -0.63 17.56
C LEU A 154 33.92 -1.52 17.42
N SER A 155 33.97 -2.65 18.12
CA SER A 155 35.05 -3.64 18.01
C SER A 155 35.20 -4.17 16.57
N LYS A 156 34.11 -4.57 15.91
CA LYS A 156 34.12 -5.05 14.51
C LYS A 156 34.60 -4.01 13.49
N THR A 157 34.56 -2.72 13.85
CA THR A 157 34.99 -1.60 13.00
C THR A 157 36.32 -0.99 13.43
N GLY A 158 36.90 -1.46 14.54
CA GLY A 158 38.10 -0.87 15.13
C GLY A 158 37.89 0.56 15.64
N LEU A 159 36.65 0.99 15.83
CA LEU A 159 36.29 2.33 16.31
C LEU A 159 36.09 2.32 17.84
N SER A 160 36.03 3.52 18.41
CA SER A 160 35.79 3.74 19.84
C SER A 160 34.65 4.73 20.07
N LYS A 161 34.25 4.91 21.34
CA LYS A 161 33.16 5.82 21.74
C LYS A 161 33.47 7.31 21.54
N SER A 162 34.73 7.67 21.28
CA SER A 162 35.11 9.05 20.94
C SER A 162 34.91 9.38 19.46
N ASN A 163 34.72 8.36 18.60
CA ASN A 163 34.44 8.57 17.18
C ASN A 163 33.00 9.08 16.95
N THR A 164 32.83 9.80 15.86
CA THR A 164 31.53 10.31 15.43
C THR A 164 30.74 9.25 14.66
N ILE A 165 29.41 9.45 14.56
CA ILE A 165 28.58 8.63 13.65
C ILE A 165 29.04 8.77 12.20
N GLY A 166 29.60 9.94 11.84
CA GLY A 166 30.20 10.16 10.52
C GLY A 166 31.38 9.23 10.24
N ASP A 167 32.27 9.04 11.23
CA ASP A 167 33.41 8.13 11.12
C ASP A 167 32.95 6.68 10.93
N LEU A 168 31.94 6.26 11.70
CA LEU A 168 31.31 4.95 11.54
C LEU A 168 30.72 4.77 10.13
N ALA A 169 29.98 5.76 9.64
CA ALA A 169 29.39 5.71 8.29
C ALA A 169 30.48 5.57 7.21
N VAL A 170 31.56 6.36 7.30
CA VAL A 170 32.69 6.29 6.35
C VAL A 170 33.34 4.91 6.36
N HIS A 171 33.57 4.33 7.54
CA HIS A 171 34.18 3.00 7.66
C HIS A 171 33.29 1.90 7.08
N LEU A 172 31.99 1.91 7.39
CA LEU A 172 31.04 0.92 6.87
C LEU A 172 30.88 1.04 5.35
N LEU A 173 30.91 2.26 4.81
CA LEU A 173 30.92 2.50 3.37
C LEU A 173 32.19 2.00 2.69
N GLU A 174 33.36 2.16 3.32
CA GLU A 174 34.62 1.67 2.78
C GLU A 174 34.57 0.14 2.60
N LYS A 175 34.02 -0.58 3.58
CA LYS A 175 33.79 -2.02 3.47
C LYS A 175 32.86 -2.40 2.31
N GLN A 176 31.77 -1.65 2.10
CA GLN A 176 30.85 -1.88 0.99
C GLN A 176 31.49 -1.57 -0.37
N LEU A 177 32.19 -0.44 -0.49
CA LEU A 177 32.89 -0.05 -1.72
C LEU A 177 34.06 -0.99 -2.04
N ASN A 178 34.67 -1.61 -1.04
CA ASN A 178 35.70 -2.63 -1.23
C ASN A 178 35.18 -3.85 -2.02
N GLN A 179 33.87 -4.10 -2.00
CA GLN A 179 33.21 -5.18 -2.74
C GLN A 179 32.75 -4.78 -4.15
N LEU A 180 32.93 -3.51 -4.55
CA LEU A 180 32.54 -3.00 -5.86
C LEU A 180 33.77 -2.71 -6.72
N ASP A 181 33.73 -3.15 -7.98
CA ASP A 181 34.80 -2.92 -8.97
C ASP A 181 34.77 -1.52 -9.58
N THR A 182 33.65 -0.80 -9.42
CA THR A 182 33.43 0.53 -10.01
C THR A 182 34.36 1.61 -9.45
N VAL A 183 34.91 1.41 -8.24
CA VAL A 183 35.83 2.36 -7.59
C VAL A 183 37.24 1.78 -7.55
N PRO A 184 38.25 2.45 -8.13
CA PRO A 184 39.63 1.98 -8.09
C PRO A 184 40.11 1.75 -6.66
N PRO A 185 40.86 0.68 -6.36
CA PRO A 185 41.34 0.38 -5.01
C PRO A 185 42.01 1.57 -4.31
N ALA A 186 42.84 2.32 -5.02
CA ALA A 186 43.54 3.50 -4.50
C ALA A 186 42.62 4.67 -4.11
N LEU A 187 41.39 4.71 -4.63
CA LEU A 187 40.43 5.79 -4.38
C LEU A 187 39.34 5.42 -3.37
N LYS A 188 39.22 4.14 -2.98
CA LYS A 188 38.10 3.66 -2.14
C LYS A 188 37.96 4.43 -0.82
N LYS A 189 39.07 4.70 -0.13
CA LYS A 189 39.05 5.51 1.11
C LYS A 189 38.53 6.94 0.89
N LYS A 190 39.03 7.64 -0.14
CA LYS A 190 38.59 9.00 -0.48
C LYS A 190 37.14 9.03 -0.99
N ALA A 191 36.74 8.02 -1.76
CA ALA A 191 35.37 7.84 -2.23
C ALA A 191 34.41 7.65 -1.05
N SER A 192 34.78 6.79 -0.09
CA SER A 192 34.03 6.56 1.15
C SER A 192 33.90 7.83 1.98
N LEU A 193 34.99 8.59 2.12
CA LEU A 193 34.98 9.85 2.86
C LEU A 193 34.10 10.91 2.16
N ARG A 194 34.16 11.01 0.83
CA ARG A 194 33.30 11.89 0.02
C ARG A 194 31.82 11.50 0.16
N LEU A 195 31.48 10.21 0.06
CA LEU A 195 30.11 9.73 0.21
C LEU A 195 29.61 9.86 1.65
N GLY A 196 30.40 9.51 2.68
CA GLY A 196 29.98 9.60 4.07
C GLY A 196 29.74 11.05 4.51
N THR A 197 30.71 11.92 4.27
CA THR A 197 30.65 13.33 4.73
C THR A 197 29.83 14.24 3.82
N GLY A 198 29.70 13.88 2.53
CA GLY A 198 29.14 14.76 1.50
C GLY A 198 30.11 15.86 1.04
N ASN A 199 31.35 15.87 1.55
CA ASN A 199 32.34 16.86 1.14
C ASN A 199 32.93 16.51 -0.24
N ARG A 200 32.51 17.27 -1.25
CA ARG A 200 32.95 17.09 -2.64
C ARG A 200 34.41 17.43 -2.89
N SER A 201 35.09 18.17 -2.01
CA SER A 201 36.51 18.50 -2.23
C SER A 201 37.45 17.31 -1.98
N VAL A 202 36.98 16.30 -1.24
CA VAL A 202 37.77 15.13 -0.82
C VAL A 202 38.26 14.26 -1.99
N LEU A 203 37.49 14.19 -3.08
CA LEU A 203 37.85 13.41 -4.28
C LEU A 203 37.37 14.15 -5.52
N SER A 204 38.31 14.68 -6.31
CA SER A 204 37.98 15.46 -7.51
C SER A 204 37.81 14.58 -8.76
N LYS A 205 37.11 15.09 -9.78
CA LYS A 205 37.03 14.43 -11.10
C LYS A 205 38.42 14.16 -11.68
N LYS A 206 39.31 15.16 -11.62
CA LYS A 206 40.68 15.06 -12.17
C LYS A 206 41.46 13.92 -11.50
N GLU A 207 41.36 13.82 -10.18
CA GLU A 207 42.00 12.75 -9.42
C GLU A 207 41.37 11.38 -9.70
N TYR A 208 40.05 11.30 -9.84
CA TYR A 208 39.39 10.04 -10.13
C TYR A 208 39.80 9.50 -11.50
N VAL A 209 39.71 10.36 -12.53
CA VAL A 209 40.03 9.99 -13.92
C VAL A 209 41.51 9.68 -14.10
N SER A 210 42.42 10.29 -13.33
CA SER A 210 43.85 9.96 -13.44
C SER A 210 44.21 8.56 -12.92
N LYS A 211 43.31 7.91 -12.17
CA LYS A 211 43.45 6.54 -11.66
C LYS A 211 42.43 5.57 -12.26
N SER A 212 41.64 6.03 -13.24
CA SER A 212 40.52 5.29 -13.82
C SER A 212 40.13 5.87 -15.19
N SER A 213 38.83 6.00 -15.49
CA SER A 213 38.30 6.59 -16.71
C SER A 213 37.23 7.65 -16.43
N LEU A 214 36.85 8.39 -17.47
CA LEU A 214 35.74 9.34 -17.40
C LEU A 214 34.40 8.61 -17.20
N GLU A 215 34.27 7.43 -17.76
CA GLU A 215 33.12 6.53 -17.66
C GLU A 215 32.95 6.07 -16.21
N ALA A 216 34.02 5.56 -15.58
CA ALA A 216 33.99 5.15 -14.18
C ALA A 216 33.69 6.32 -13.23
N TRP A 217 34.12 7.54 -13.57
CA TRP A 217 33.70 8.74 -12.84
C TRP A 217 32.19 9.01 -12.97
N LYS A 218 31.60 8.84 -14.17
CA LYS A 218 30.14 8.98 -14.35
C LYS A 218 29.39 7.92 -13.53
N ASP A 219 29.90 6.70 -13.46
CA ASP A 219 29.32 5.64 -12.64
C ASP A 219 29.39 5.98 -11.14
N PHE A 220 30.54 6.47 -10.67
CA PHE A 220 30.68 6.98 -9.31
C PHE A 220 29.74 8.15 -9.02
N GLN A 221 29.52 9.06 -9.97
CA GLN A 221 28.52 10.12 -9.84
C GLN A 221 27.09 9.58 -9.75
N ALA A 222 26.78 8.46 -10.42
CA ALA A 222 25.50 7.79 -10.28
C ALA A 222 25.29 7.21 -8.87
N ILE A 223 26.35 6.67 -8.27
CA ILE A 223 26.40 6.28 -6.85
C ILE A 223 26.20 7.51 -5.96
N GLU A 224 26.93 8.60 -6.20
CA GLU A 224 26.84 9.83 -5.41
C GLU A 224 25.43 10.45 -5.41
N LYS A 225 24.70 10.35 -6.53
CA LYS A 225 23.29 10.80 -6.62
C LYS A 225 22.37 10.03 -5.65
N ARG A 226 22.76 8.83 -5.21
CA ARG A 226 22.05 7.98 -4.23
C ARG A 226 22.69 8.00 -2.84
N ARG A 227 23.62 8.94 -2.58
CA ARG A 227 24.37 9.03 -1.31
C ARG A 227 23.49 8.86 -0.07
N SER A 228 22.35 9.53 0.01
CA SER A 228 21.47 9.46 1.20
C SER A 228 21.02 8.04 1.52
N ASP A 229 20.70 7.27 0.48
CA ASP A 229 20.16 5.92 0.62
C ASP A 229 21.29 4.94 0.98
N ILE A 230 22.46 5.11 0.36
CA ILE A 230 23.67 4.33 0.63
C ILE A 230 24.20 4.57 2.06
N VAL A 231 24.25 5.82 2.51
CA VAL A 231 24.65 6.14 3.89
C VAL A 231 23.64 5.56 4.89
N ALA A 232 22.34 5.66 4.61
CA ALA A 232 21.32 5.07 5.47
C ALA A 232 21.44 3.54 5.56
N GLU A 233 21.70 2.88 4.43
CA GLU A 233 21.92 1.44 4.37
C GLU A 233 23.19 1.01 5.11
N ALA A 234 24.30 1.74 4.95
CA ALA A 234 25.53 1.47 5.67
C ALA A 234 25.34 1.57 7.19
N LEU A 235 24.47 2.46 7.67
CA LEU A 235 24.20 2.67 9.09
C LEU A 235 23.16 1.70 9.70
N ILE A 236 22.61 0.76 8.93
CA ILE A 236 21.65 -0.25 9.44
C ILE A 236 22.14 -0.95 10.72
N PRO A 237 23.42 -1.36 10.87
CA PRO A 237 23.89 -1.99 12.11
C PRO A 237 23.71 -1.11 13.36
N LEU A 238 23.98 0.20 13.25
CA LEU A 238 23.75 1.15 14.35
C LEU A 238 22.25 1.40 14.55
N GLU A 239 21.50 1.53 13.47
CA GLU A 239 20.05 1.75 13.53
C GLU A 239 19.34 0.61 14.25
N LYS A 240 19.75 -0.65 14.05
CA LYS A 240 19.21 -1.83 14.75
C LYS A 240 19.35 -1.72 16.27
N ILE A 241 20.47 -1.21 16.76
CA ILE A 241 20.71 -0.98 18.20
C ILE A 241 19.76 0.09 18.73
N ILE A 242 19.60 1.21 17.99
CA ILE A 242 18.68 2.30 18.35
C ILE A 242 17.22 1.83 18.30
N GLN A 243 16.86 1.00 17.33
CA GLN A 243 15.53 0.41 17.20
C GLN A 243 15.20 -0.45 18.41
N MET A 244 16.11 -1.32 18.82
CA MET A 244 15.96 -2.10 20.05
C MET A 244 15.77 -1.18 21.24
N MET A 245 16.61 -0.15 21.40
CA MET A 245 16.44 0.82 22.47
C MET A 245 15.03 1.45 22.49
N GLY A 246 14.45 1.75 21.32
CA GLY A 246 13.06 2.19 21.20
C GLY A 246 12.03 1.14 21.64
N VAL A 247 12.16 -0.10 21.15
CA VAL A 247 11.25 -1.22 21.50
C VAL A 247 11.15 -1.39 23.01
N TYR A 248 12.30 -1.46 23.69
CA TYR A 248 12.31 -1.64 25.13
C TYR A 248 11.75 -0.42 25.87
N ALA A 249 12.14 0.80 25.47
CA ALA A 249 11.57 2.01 26.06
C ALA A 249 10.03 2.04 25.94
N PHE A 250 9.46 1.64 24.79
CA PHE A 250 8.01 1.72 24.57
C PHE A 250 7.21 0.62 25.26
N ARG A 251 7.82 -0.54 25.54
CA ARG A 251 7.18 -1.57 26.38
C ARG A 251 6.97 -1.08 27.81
N ASN A 252 7.92 -0.30 28.31
CA ASN A 252 7.99 0.11 29.71
C ASN A 252 7.22 1.41 30.03
N LEU A 253 6.66 2.05 29.01
CA LEU A 253 5.96 3.34 29.13
C LEU A 253 4.46 3.18 28.88
N GLU A 254 3.67 3.84 29.72
CA GLU A 254 2.23 4.04 29.53
C GLU A 254 2.02 5.30 28.69
N PHE A 255 1.34 5.16 27.55
CA PHE A 255 0.97 6.29 26.67
C PHE A 255 -0.51 6.59 26.80
N ALA A 256 -0.87 7.87 26.88
CA ALA A 256 -2.22 8.32 27.22
C ALA A 256 -3.05 8.91 26.05
N ILE A 257 -2.44 9.21 24.87
CA ILE A 257 -3.11 10.04 23.83
C ILE A 257 -3.38 9.32 22.51
N ALA A 258 -2.65 8.24 22.20
CA ALA A 258 -2.86 7.49 20.96
C ALA A 258 -3.68 6.24 21.25
N SER A 259 -4.42 5.76 20.24
CA SER A 259 -4.91 4.38 20.16
C SER A 259 -3.70 3.45 20.03
N ASN A 260 -2.90 3.37 21.10
CA ASN A 260 -1.67 2.58 21.22
C ASN A 260 -1.99 1.09 21.47
N THR A 261 -3.17 0.66 21.00
CA THR A 261 -3.66 -0.71 21.12
C THR A 261 -2.74 -1.67 20.37
N HIS A 262 -2.77 -2.94 20.77
CA HIS A 262 -2.07 -3.98 20.03
C HIS A 262 -2.54 -4.09 18.56
N GLU A 263 -3.82 -3.77 18.31
CA GLU A 263 -4.47 -3.79 17.00
C GLU A 263 -3.85 -2.80 16.01
N SER A 264 -3.62 -1.55 16.43
CA SER A 264 -3.00 -0.53 15.54
C SER A 264 -1.54 -0.86 15.21
N GLY A 265 -0.82 -1.51 16.13
CA GLY A 265 0.49 -2.10 15.86
C GLY A 265 0.39 -3.23 14.83
N GLU A 266 -0.63 -4.08 14.93
CA GLU A 266 -0.85 -5.20 14.03
C GLU A 266 -1.10 -4.77 12.58
N GLU A 267 -1.97 -3.78 12.35
CA GLU A 267 -2.23 -3.25 11.02
C GLU A 267 -0.96 -2.78 10.31
N LEU A 268 -0.07 -2.09 11.04
CA LEU A 268 1.20 -1.62 10.50
C LEU A 268 2.18 -2.77 10.24
N ARG A 269 2.20 -3.82 11.08
CA ARG A 269 2.97 -5.03 10.83
C ARG A 269 2.48 -5.77 9.59
N GLN A 270 1.16 -5.94 9.46
CA GLN A 270 0.53 -6.55 8.27
C GLN A 270 0.86 -5.74 7.01
N PHE A 271 0.78 -4.41 7.06
CA PHE A 271 1.19 -3.54 5.96
C PHE A 271 2.65 -3.78 5.55
N VAL A 272 3.59 -3.79 6.52
CA VAL A 272 5.01 -4.07 6.26
C VAL A 272 5.18 -5.46 5.62
N GLY A 273 4.55 -6.49 6.17
CA GLY A 273 4.60 -7.86 5.64
C GLY A 273 4.07 -7.96 4.21
N ASN A 274 2.98 -7.25 3.91
CA ASN A 274 2.42 -7.15 2.57
C ASN A 274 3.37 -6.47 1.58
N VAL A 275 4.00 -5.36 1.97
CA VAL A 275 4.98 -4.65 1.13
C VAL A 275 6.23 -5.50 0.92
N LYS A 276 6.73 -6.18 1.95
CA LYS A 276 7.88 -7.10 1.88
C LYS A 276 7.61 -8.24 0.90
N SER A 277 6.46 -8.92 1.07
CA SER A 277 6.00 -9.96 0.16
C SER A 277 5.85 -9.45 -1.28
N ALA A 278 5.25 -8.26 -1.45
CA ALA A 278 5.10 -7.65 -2.77
C ALA A 278 6.45 -7.28 -3.40
N PHE A 279 7.41 -6.82 -2.61
CA PHE A 279 8.76 -6.50 -3.07
C PHE A 279 9.48 -7.77 -3.55
N GLU A 280 9.50 -8.82 -2.73
CA GLU A 280 10.13 -10.11 -3.04
C GLU A 280 9.51 -10.77 -4.29
N GLN A 281 8.19 -10.66 -4.43
CA GLN A 281 7.44 -11.22 -5.56
C GLN A 281 7.44 -10.30 -6.79
N SER A 282 8.21 -9.20 -6.78
CA SER A 282 8.25 -8.20 -7.87
C SER A 282 6.87 -7.65 -8.25
N ARG A 283 5.95 -7.57 -7.29
CA ARG A 283 4.58 -7.03 -7.42
C ARG A 283 4.50 -5.53 -7.13
N LEU A 284 5.63 -4.83 -6.97
CA LEU A 284 5.62 -3.38 -6.75
C LEU A 284 5.65 -2.60 -8.06
N ILE A 285 4.58 -1.83 -8.29
CA ILE A 285 4.46 -0.88 -9.40
C ILE A 285 4.96 0.47 -8.91
N SER A 286 6.20 0.80 -9.27
CA SER A 286 6.82 2.11 -9.06
C SER A 286 8.04 2.28 -9.97
N ASP A 287 8.57 3.50 -10.09
CA ASP A 287 9.82 3.72 -10.83
C ASP A 287 11.04 3.08 -10.11
N PRO A 288 12.17 2.81 -10.82
CA PRO A 288 13.33 2.14 -10.24
C PRO A 288 13.95 2.86 -9.04
N LYS A 289 13.89 4.20 -9.02
CA LYS A 289 14.41 5.00 -7.90
C LYS A 289 13.53 4.84 -6.67
N MET A 290 12.22 4.74 -6.84
CA MET A 290 11.29 4.45 -5.76
C MET A 290 11.42 3.01 -5.26
N GLN A 291 11.58 2.03 -6.15
CA GLN A 291 11.83 0.63 -5.76
C GLN A 291 13.08 0.52 -4.89
N GLU A 292 14.18 1.19 -5.26
CA GLU A 292 15.41 1.16 -4.45
C GLU A 292 15.20 1.79 -3.06
N LYS A 293 14.43 2.87 -2.96
CA LYS A 293 14.11 3.47 -1.66
C LYS A 293 13.25 2.57 -0.79
N ILE A 294 12.32 1.84 -1.39
CA ILE A 294 11.51 0.82 -0.70
C ILE A 294 12.44 -0.30 -0.22
N ARG A 295 13.33 -0.81 -1.07
CA ARG A 295 14.33 -1.84 -0.70
C ARG A 295 15.15 -1.42 0.52
N VAL A 296 15.76 -0.24 0.48
CA VAL A 296 16.58 0.29 1.60
C VAL A 296 15.73 0.43 2.86
N THR A 297 14.48 0.89 2.73
CA THR A 297 13.59 1.05 3.89
C THR A 297 13.18 -0.30 4.48
N LEU A 298 12.89 -1.31 3.65
CA LEU A 298 12.65 -2.69 4.09
C LEU A 298 13.89 -3.28 4.77
N ALA A 299 15.10 -3.04 4.25
CA ALA A 299 16.34 -3.50 4.88
C ALA A 299 16.57 -2.85 6.27
N ARG A 300 16.17 -1.59 6.44
CA ARG A 300 16.21 -0.89 7.74
C ARG A 300 15.21 -1.46 8.75
N ILE A 301 14.05 -1.95 8.30
CA ILE A 301 13.09 -2.68 9.16
C ILE A 301 13.62 -4.08 9.48
N GLY A 302 14.11 -4.78 8.44
CA GLY A 302 14.68 -6.12 8.53
C GLY A 302 13.66 -7.19 8.94
N ASP A 303 14.03 -7.95 9.96
CA ASP A 303 13.27 -9.02 10.60
C ASP A 303 12.58 -8.57 11.90
N ARG A 304 12.67 -7.28 12.25
CA ARG A 304 12.22 -6.72 13.53
C ARG A 304 10.78 -6.19 13.49
N GLU A 305 10.06 -6.35 12.38
CA GLU A 305 8.68 -5.88 12.26
C GLU A 305 7.78 -6.40 13.39
N SER A 306 7.98 -7.64 13.84
CA SER A 306 7.27 -8.25 14.98
C SER A 306 7.48 -7.51 16.31
N MET A 307 8.58 -6.77 16.46
CA MET A 307 8.88 -5.99 17.67
C MET A 307 8.10 -4.67 17.73
N PHE A 308 7.41 -4.28 16.66
CA PHE A 308 6.56 -3.10 16.64
C PHE A 308 5.18 -3.42 17.24
N GLU A 309 5.12 -3.55 18.56
CA GLU A 309 3.91 -4.01 19.27
C GLU A 309 2.81 -2.94 19.38
N LYS A 310 3.20 -1.70 19.65
CA LYS A 310 2.31 -0.55 19.81
C LYS A 310 2.58 0.48 18.72
N ALA A 311 1.53 1.05 18.13
CA ALA A 311 1.67 2.15 17.18
C ALA A 311 2.05 3.45 17.91
N VAL A 312 3.33 3.57 18.28
CA VAL A 312 3.88 4.73 18.99
C VAL A 312 4.86 5.48 18.09
N GLU A 313 4.67 6.80 17.99
CA GLU A 313 5.45 7.67 17.12
C GLU A 313 6.89 7.88 17.63
N GLY A 314 7.04 7.81 18.96
CA GLY A 314 8.29 7.94 19.69
C GLY A 314 8.11 8.71 21.00
N ILE A 315 9.20 8.79 21.76
CA ILE A 315 9.27 9.56 23.00
C ILE A 315 10.18 10.78 22.81
N VAL A 316 9.77 11.91 23.37
CA VAL A 316 10.57 13.13 23.41
C VAL A 316 11.16 13.28 24.80
N PHE A 317 12.46 13.58 24.89
CA PHE A 317 13.17 13.69 26.16
C PHE A 317 14.28 14.75 26.09
N GLN A 318 14.69 15.26 27.26
CA GLN A 318 15.84 16.15 27.38
C GLN A 318 17.11 15.35 27.63
N TRP A 319 18.16 15.64 26.88
CA TRP A 319 19.48 15.04 27.09
C TRP A 319 20.58 16.06 26.85
N ARG A 320 21.39 16.33 27.89
CA ARG A 320 22.49 17.31 27.88
C ARG A 320 22.02 18.69 27.35
N GLY A 321 20.90 19.18 27.89
CA GLY A 321 20.31 20.47 27.51
C GLY A 321 19.74 20.53 26.08
N LYS A 322 19.53 19.38 25.44
CA LYS A 322 18.95 19.31 24.08
C LYS A 322 17.76 18.39 24.06
N THR A 323 16.68 18.85 23.44
CA THR A 323 15.49 18.04 23.14
C THR A 323 15.84 16.99 22.09
N ARG A 324 15.55 15.72 22.38
CA ARG A 324 15.77 14.56 21.51
C ARG A 324 14.47 13.77 21.36
N LYS A 325 14.35 13.03 20.26
CA LYS A 325 13.25 12.08 20.02
C LYS A 325 13.82 10.70 19.75
N LEU A 326 13.31 9.69 20.44
CA LEU A 326 13.57 8.27 20.17
C LEU A 326 12.32 7.67 19.53
N THR A 327 12.44 7.19 18.30
CA THR A 327 11.30 6.75 17.48
C THR A 327 11.27 5.24 17.23
N GLY A 328 12.37 4.52 17.48
CA GLY A 328 12.45 3.08 17.21
C GLY A 328 12.08 2.73 15.76
N LEU A 329 11.29 1.66 15.60
CA LEU A 329 10.81 1.17 14.30
C LEU A 329 9.78 2.08 13.62
N PHE A 330 9.19 3.05 14.32
CA PHE A 330 8.20 3.94 13.72
C PHE A 330 8.76 4.70 12.53
N THR A 331 9.99 5.21 12.61
CA THR A 331 10.58 6.01 11.53
C THR A 331 10.69 5.25 10.21
N PRO A 332 11.30 4.05 10.14
CA PRO A 332 11.34 3.30 8.89
C PRO A 332 9.96 2.80 8.44
N ILE A 333 9.04 2.44 9.35
CA ILE A 333 7.66 2.03 8.98
C ILE A 333 6.87 3.21 8.38
N ASN A 334 6.90 4.38 9.04
CA ASN A 334 6.29 5.61 8.55
C ASN A 334 6.88 6.02 7.19
N LYS A 335 8.21 5.85 7.02
CA LYS A 335 8.87 6.09 5.73
C LYS A 335 8.36 5.15 4.65
N LEU A 336 8.18 3.85 4.97
CA LEU A 336 7.66 2.85 4.06
C LEU A 336 6.25 3.20 3.62
N ARG A 337 5.35 3.46 4.57
CA ARG A 337 3.97 3.90 4.31
C ARG A 337 3.92 5.14 3.42
N GLY A 338 4.86 6.07 3.65
CA GLY A 338 4.94 7.30 2.87
C GLY A 338 5.17 7.09 1.37
N PHE A 339 5.77 5.98 0.93
CA PHE A 339 5.92 5.67 -0.50
C PHE A 339 4.60 5.28 -1.18
N PHE A 340 3.63 4.78 -0.43
CA PHE A 340 2.34 4.30 -0.95
C PHE A 340 1.22 5.32 -0.75
N ALA A 341 1.32 6.16 0.29
CA ALA A 341 0.29 7.13 0.64
C ALA A 341 0.52 8.53 0.02
N TYR A 342 1.76 8.93 -0.24
CA TYR A 342 2.09 10.33 -0.54
C TYR A 342 3.01 10.48 -1.77
N GLY A 343 2.85 11.59 -2.51
CA GLY A 343 3.67 11.95 -3.68
C GLY A 343 2.88 11.98 -4.99
N ALA A 344 3.49 12.53 -6.05
CA ALA A 344 2.83 12.67 -7.36
C ALA A 344 2.58 11.33 -8.08
N SER A 345 3.32 10.28 -7.71
CA SER A 345 3.16 8.93 -8.24
C SER A 345 3.49 7.90 -7.16
N PRO A 346 2.58 7.65 -6.21
CA PRO A 346 2.80 6.68 -5.13
C PRO A 346 3.00 5.27 -5.67
N ALA A 347 3.81 4.48 -4.97
CA ALA A 347 3.97 3.06 -5.25
C ALA A 347 2.63 2.34 -5.08
N LYS A 348 2.42 1.30 -5.88
CA LYS A 348 1.26 0.42 -5.75
C LYS A 348 1.71 -1.02 -5.64
N ILE A 349 1.04 -1.77 -4.79
CA ILE A 349 1.15 -3.23 -4.83
C ILE A 349 0.20 -3.69 -5.93
N GLN A 350 0.76 -4.36 -6.94
CA GLN A 350 -0.01 -5.15 -7.87
C GLN A 350 -0.71 -6.23 -7.05
N GLU A 351 -2.01 -6.08 -6.91
CA GLU A 351 -2.85 -7.13 -6.35
C GLU A 351 -2.57 -8.40 -7.15
N SER A 352 -2.12 -9.44 -6.43
CA SER A 352 -2.11 -10.78 -7.00
C SER A 352 -3.56 -11.10 -7.31
N ARG A 353 -3.96 -11.01 -8.58
CA ARG A 353 -5.25 -11.53 -9.07
C ARG A 353 -5.29 -13.06 -9.07
N LEU A 354 -4.50 -13.68 -8.21
CA LEU A 354 -4.20 -15.11 -8.12
C LEU A 354 -3.98 -15.48 -6.65
N HIS A 355 -4.89 -15.03 -5.79
CA HIS A 355 -5.39 -15.90 -4.74
C HIS A 355 -6.82 -16.21 -5.17
N GLU A 356 -7.19 -17.48 -5.19
CA GLU A 356 -8.60 -17.85 -5.32
C GLU A 356 -9.35 -17.06 -4.23
N GLY A 357 -10.36 -16.30 -4.66
CA GLY A 357 -11.35 -15.75 -3.75
C GLY A 357 -11.94 -16.89 -2.92
N GLY A 358 -12.56 -16.55 -1.78
CA GLY A 358 -13.36 -17.54 -1.07
C GLY A 358 -13.21 -17.58 0.44
N ASN A 359 -12.68 -16.53 1.10
CA ASN A 359 -12.50 -16.56 2.56
C ASN A 359 -12.87 -15.24 3.25
N ALA A 360 -14.03 -14.70 2.89
CA ALA A 360 -14.57 -13.51 3.52
C ALA A 360 -15.00 -13.77 4.97
N PHE A 361 -15.36 -15.01 5.33
CA PHE A 361 -15.94 -15.36 6.63
C PHE A 361 -14.96 -16.11 7.52
N ARG A 362 -14.65 -15.53 8.67
CA ARG A 362 -13.76 -16.07 9.70
C ARG A 362 -14.34 -15.86 11.08
N ASP A 363 -14.03 -16.76 12.00
CA ASP A 363 -14.37 -16.63 13.42
C ASP A 363 -13.43 -15.65 14.14
N SER A 364 -13.63 -15.46 15.44
CA SER A 364 -12.79 -14.60 16.28
C SER A 364 -11.34 -15.08 16.44
N SER A 365 -11.05 -16.34 16.10
CA SER A 365 -9.70 -16.91 16.09
C SER A 365 -9.01 -16.81 14.71
N GLY A 366 -9.74 -16.31 13.70
CA GLY A 366 -9.27 -16.21 12.32
C GLY A 366 -9.47 -17.48 11.50
N GLN A 367 -10.10 -18.53 12.05
CA GLN A 367 -10.44 -19.76 11.33
C GLN A 367 -11.58 -19.51 10.33
N GLN A 368 -11.49 -20.12 9.15
CA GLN A 368 -12.52 -19.99 8.11
C GLN A 368 -13.84 -20.61 8.56
N LEU A 369 -14.94 -19.90 8.30
CA LEU A 369 -16.30 -20.38 8.60
C LEU A 369 -16.96 -21.11 7.43
N THR A 370 -16.39 -21.00 6.23
CA THR A 370 -16.92 -21.61 5.02
C THR A 370 -15.99 -22.68 4.51
N VAL A 371 -16.56 -23.73 3.92
CA VAL A 371 -15.84 -24.87 3.36
C VAL A 371 -16.07 -24.99 1.86
N PRO A 372 -15.14 -25.63 1.13
CA PRO A 372 -15.36 -26.00 -0.26
C PRO A 372 -16.58 -26.92 -0.41
N ILE A 373 -17.35 -26.73 -1.48
CA ILE A 373 -18.57 -27.47 -1.79
C ILE A 373 -18.34 -28.48 -2.93
N PRO A 374 -18.69 -29.76 -2.75
CA PRO A 374 -18.71 -30.74 -3.84
C PRO A 374 -19.71 -30.37 -4.95
N GLN A 375 -19.33 -30.57 -6.21
CA GLN A 375 -20.12 -30.20 -7.40
C GLN A 375 -21.59 -30.64 -7.30
N LYS A 376 -21.83 -31.87 -6.83
CA LYS A 376 -23.17 -32.47 -6.70
C LYS A 376 -24.13 -31.67 -5.82
N PHE A 377 -23.62 -30.85 -4.89
CA PHE A 377 -24.42 -30.02 -3.99
C PHE A 377 -24.57 -28.57 -4.47
N VAL A 378 -23.84 -28.16 -5.52
CA VAL A 378 -23.84 -26.77 -6.00
C VAL A 378 -25.22 -26.36 -6.49
N LYS A 379 -25.85 -27.17 -7.34
CA LYS A 379 -27.15 -26.84 -7.92
C LYS A 379 -28.23 -26.71 -6.85
N SER A 380 -28.36 -27.71 -5.95
CA SER A 380 -29.35 -27.67 -4.87
C SER A 380 -29.14 -26.48 -3.93
N THR A 381 -27.88 -26.13 -3.64
CA THR A 381 -27.54 -24.99 -2.78
C THR A 381 -27.89 -23.66 -3.43
N LEU A 382 -27.57 -23.47 -4.71
CA LEU A 382 -27.89 -22.24 -5.43
C LEU A 382 -29.38 -22.10 -5.71
N ASP A 383 -30.09 -23.19 -6.04
CA ASP A 383 -31.54 -23.17 -6.23
C ASP A 383 -32.26 -22.74 -4.93
N HIS A 384 -31.85 -23.31 -3.79
CA HIS A 384 -32.38 -22.95 -2.48
C HIS A 384 -32.03 -21.50 -2.10
N PHE A 385 -30.78 -21.08 -2.33
CA PHE A 385 -30.37 -19.69 -2.11
C PHE A 385 -31.18 -18.70 -2.96
N ALA A 386 -31.46 -19.06 -4.21
CA ALA A 386 -32.24 -18.22 -5.11
C ALA A 386 -33.68 -18.05 -4.62
N GLN A 387 -34.32 -19.16 -4.21
CA GLN A 387 -35.69 -19.17 -3.74
C GLN A 387 -35.86 -18.46 -2.39
N GLU A 388 -34.96 -18.73 -1.43
CA GLU A 388 -35.13 -18.29 -0.04
C GLU A 388 -34.47 -16.93 0.24
N VAL A 389 -33.52 -16.50 -0.60
CA VAL A 389 -32.76 -15.25 -0.36
C VAL A 389 -32.88 -14.27 -1.52
N LEU A 390 -32.52 -14.67 -2.74
CA LEU A 390 -32.48 -13.73 -3.87
C LEU A 390 -33.88 -13.22 -4.25
N GLN A 391 -34.84 -14.12 -4.47
CA GLN A 391 -36.20 -13.76 -4.87
C GLN A 391 -36.90 -12.87 -3.83
N PRO A 392 -36.90 -13.17 -2.52
CA PRO A 392 -37.47 -12.29 -1.50
C PRO A 392 -36.74 -10.95 -1.40
N SER A 393 -35.45 -10.89 -1.76
CA SER A 393 -34.69 -9.65 -1.85
C SER A 393 -34.89 -8.86 -3.15
N GLY A 394 -35.78 -9.31 -4.04
CA GLY A 394 -36.09 -8.61 -5.29
C GLY A 394 -35.10 -8.89 -6.44
N VAL A 395 -34.31 -9.96 -6.33
CA VAL A 395 -33.40 -10.41 -7.38
C VAL A 395 -34.07 -11.56 -8.15
N PRO A 396 -34.52 -11.35 -9.40
CA PRO A 396 -35.39 -12.30 -10.10
C PRO A 396 -34.65 -13.54 -10.61
N ASN A 397 -33.37 -13.40 -10.93
CA ASN A 397 -32.53 -14.46 -11.48
C ASN A 397 -31.05 -14.21 -11.19
N TYR A 398 -30.25 -15.25 -11.41
CA TYR A 398 -28.79 -15.20 -11.35
C TYR A 398 -28.19 -16.08 -12.44
N VAL A 399 -26.90 -15.92 -12.70
CA VAL A 399 -26.12 -16.83 -13.54
C VAL A 399 -24.84 -17.24 -12.81
N PRO A 400 -24.52 -18.53 -12.70
CA PRO A 400 -23.21 -18.98 -12.24
C PRO A 400 -22.11 -18.42 -13.14
N ILE A 401 -21.04 -17.91 -12.54
CA ILE A 401 -19.87 -17.40 -13.26
C ILE A 401 -18.60 -18.13 -12.81
N GLY A 402 -17.48 -17.90 -13.49
CA GLY A 402 -16.21 -18.54 -13.12
C GLY A 402 -16.28 -20.06 -13.16
N SER A 403 -15.79 -20.70 -12.10
CA SER A 403 -15.74 -22.16 -11.91
C SER A 403 -16.96 -22.75 -11.20
N THR A 404 -17.93 -21.93 -10.78
CA THR A 404 -19.13 -22.34 -10.04
C THR A 404 -19.88 -23.47 -10.74
N GLY A 405 -19.99 -24.63 -10.07
CA GLY A 405 -20.71 -25.81 -10.58
C GLY A 405 -19.97 -26.63 -11.64
N LYS A 406 -18.72 -26.27 -11.95
CA LYS A 406 -17.96 -26.88 -13.05
C LYS A 406 -16.85 -27.83 -12.60
N LYS A 407 -16.22 -27.56 -11.45
CA LYS A 407 -15.18 -28.42 -10.85
C LYS A 407 -15.80 -29.41 -9.86
N ASP A 408 -15.14 -30.55 -9.64
CA ASP A 408 -15.51 -31.56 -8.64
C ASP A 408 -15.67 -30.98 -7.23
N LEU A 409 -14.80 -30.03 -6.89
CA LEU A 409 -14.83 -29.27 -5.64
C LEU A 409 -14.67 -27.78 -5.95
N ALA A 410 -15.63 -26.96 -5.54
CA ALA A 410 -15.59 -25.51 -5.67
C ALA A 410 -15.27 -24.88 -4.31
N GLY A 411 -14.34 -23.91 -4.26
CA GLY A 411 -14.00 -23.22 -3.01
C GLY A 411 -15.13 -22.29 -2.55
N ASP A 412 -15.54 -21.39 -3.43
CA ASP A 412 -16.69 -20.52 -3.31
C ASP A 412 -17.63 -20.67 -4.52
N LEU A 413 -18.79 -20.01 -4.44
CA LEU A 413 -19.80 -19.97 -5.49
C LEU A 413 -19.94 -18.53 -5.99
N ASP A 414 -19.30 -18.23 -7.11
CA ASP A 414 -19.51 -16.96 -7.81
C ASP A 414 -20.81 -16.99 -8.64
N ILE A 415 -21.67 -15.99 -8.43
CA ILE A 415 -22.84 -15.74 -9.26
C ILE A 415 -22.93 -14.28 -9.68
N ALA A 416 -23.45 -14.02 -10.88
CA ALA A 416 -23.83 -12.69 -11.31
C ALA A 416 -25.35 -12.48 -11.17
N ILE A 417 -25.73 -11.30 -10.70
CA ILE A 417 -27.13 -10.88 -10.49
C ILE A 417 -27.41 -9.57 -11.23
N PRO A 418 -28.65 -9.35 -11.73
CA PRO A 418 -28.97 -8.17 -12.52
C PRO A 418 -29.02 -6.92 -11.65
N ILE A 419 -28.62 -5.79 -12.24
CA ILE A 419 -28.90 -4.46 -11.72
C ILE A 419 -30.15 -3.94 -12.45
N PRO A 420 -31.19 -3.48 -11.74
CA PRO A 420 -32.33 -2.83 -12.38
C PRO A 420 -31.89 -1.65 -13.26
N PRO A 421 -32.44 -1.48 -14.48
CA PRO A 421 -31.94 -0.49 -15.46
C PRO A 421 -31.86 0.95 -14.92
N ASP A 422 -32.78 1.33 -14.04
CA ASP A 422 -32.94 2.69 -13.52
C ASP A 422 -32.36 2.89 -12.11
N GLU A 423 -31.71 1.88 -11.53
CA GLU A 423 -31.13 1.99 -10.18
C GLU A 423 -29.62 2.30 -10.21
N ASP A 424 -29.19 3.25 -9.36
CA ASP A 424 -27.78 3.46 -9.08
C ASP A 424 -27.20 2.23 -8.36
N ILE A 425 -26.06 1.73 -8.86
CA ILE A 425 -25.43 0.50 -8.34
C ILE A 425 -25.08 0.58 -6.85
N LYS A 426 -24.71 1.75 -6.32
CA LYS A 426 -24.37 1.90 -4.90
C LYS A 426 -25.63 1.86 -4.05
N ALA A 427 -26.70 2.53 -4.50
CA ALA A 427 -28.00 2.51 -3.84
C ALA A 427 -28.60 1.10 -3.85
N TYR A 428 -28.64 0.44 -5.01
CA TYR A 428 -29.14 -0.93 -5.15
C TYR A 428 -28.34 -1.91 -4.29
N LYS A 429 -27.00 -1.82 -4.30
CA LYS A 429 -26.15 -2.66 -3.44
C LYS A 429 -26.44 -2.47 -1.96
N ALA A 430 -26.68 -1.23 -1.50
CA ALA A 430 -27.00 -0.96 -0.10
C ALA A 430 -28.37 -1.53 0.28
N LYS A 431 -29.38 -1.34 -0.59
CA LYS A 431 -30.72 -1.92 -0.46
C LYS A 431 -30.67 -3.45 -0.41
N LEU A 432 -29.93 -4.08 -1.33
CA LEU A 432 -29.78 -5.52 -1.40
C LEU A 432 -29.05 -6.09 -0.19
N LEU A 433 -27.97 -5.44 0.26
CA LEU A 433 -27.29 -5.82 1.49
C LEU A 433 -28.24 -5.82 2.68
N SER A 434 -29.03 -4.76 2.86
CA SER A 434 -30.00 -4.67 3.95
C SER A 434 -31.09 -5.75 3.85
N SER A 435 -31.60 -6.01 2.65
CA SER A 435 -32.64 -7.01 2.42
C SER A 435 -32.12 -8.43 2.71
N ILE A 436 -30.98 -8.82 2.14
CA ILE A 436 -30.39 -10.14 2.39
C ILE A 436 -30.01 -10.27 3.87
N LYS A 437 -29.46 -9.22 4.49
CA LYS A 437 -29.12 -9.20 5.92
C LYS A 437 -30.32 -9.50 6.82
N ASN A 438 -31.52 -9.06 6.45
CA ASN A 438 -32.74 -9.37 7.19
C ASN A 438 -33.18 -10.84 7.05
N ILE A 439 -32.77 -11.52 5.98
CA ILE A 439 -33.10 -12.92 5.71
C ILE A 439 -32.07 -13.86 6.37
N VAL A 440 -30.77 -13.66 6.09
CA VAL A 440 -29.70 -14.58 6.50
C VAL A 440 -29.00 -14.18 7.81
N GLY A 441 -29.28 -12.98 8.31
CA GLY A 441 -28.64 -12.41 9.49
C GLY A 441 -27.32 -11.68 9.21
N SER A 442 -26.98 -10.74 10.11
CA SER A 442 -25.78 -9.90 10.04
C SER A 442 -24.43 -10.61 9.88
N PRO A 443 -24.12 -11.72 10.59
CA PRO A 443 -22.79 -12.33 10.50
C PRO A 443 -22.57 -13.06 9.16
N SER A 444 -23.66 -13.36 8.46
CA SER A 444 -23.68 -14.22 7.27
C SER A 444 -23.62 -13.44 5.95
N ILE A 445 -23.54 -12.10 5.97
CA ILE A 445 -23.35 -11.29 4.77
C ILE A 445 -22.41 -10.11 5.03
N LYS A 446 -21.51 -9.82 4.09
CA LYS A 446 -20.67 -8.62 4.14
C LYS A 446 -20.35 -8.06 2.77
N LYS A 447 -19.90 -6.81 2.74
CA LYS A 447 -19.33 -6.20 1.53
C LYS A 447 -17.90 -6.70 1.34
N VAL A 448 -17.59 -7.23 0.16
CA VAL A 448 -16.23 -7.64 -0.22
C VAL A 448 -15.87 -6.90 -1.50
N GLY A 449 -15.08 -5.83 -1.37
CA GLY A 449 -14.80 -4.91 -2.47
C GLY A 449 -16.07 -4.39 -3.16
N ALA A 450 -16.16 -4.58 -4.47
CA ALA A 450 -17.33 -4.20 -5.28
C ALA A 450 -18.53 -5.16 -5.13
N ASN A 451 -18.34 -6.35 -4.56
CA ASN A 451 -19.35 -7.41 -4.48
C ASN A 451 -19.98 -7.51 -3.08
N LEU A 452 -20.93 -8.43 -2.93
CA LEU A 452 -21.42 -8.92 -1.64
C LEU A 452 -21.02 -10.39 -1.51
N ALA A 453 -20.56 -10.81 -0.33
CA ALA A 453 -20.31 -12.20 -0.02
C ALA A 453 -21.32 -12.66 1.02
N VAL A 454 -21.84 -13.88 0.88
CA VAL A 454 -22.81 -14.50 1.79
C VAL A 454 -22.29 -15.86 2.25
N ALA A 455 -22.26 -16.11 3.55
CA ALA A 455 -22.06 -17.46 4.09
C ALA A 455 -23.42 -18.15 4.18
N TYR A 456 -23.57 -19.27 3.47
CA TYR A 456 -24.87 -19.91 3.29
C TYR A 456 -24.80 -21.42 3.52
N PRO A 457 -25.81 -22.06 4.13
CA PRO A 457 -25.82 -23.50 4.35
C PRO A 457 -25.70 -24.30 3.06
N ILE A 458 -24.87 -25.35 3.07
CA ILE A 458 -24.76 -26.29 1.95
C ILE A 458 -25.93 -27.27 2.01
N ILE A 459 -26.77 -27.28 0.98
CA ILE A 459 -27.92 -28.16 0.92
C ILE A 459 -27.46 -29.60 0.67
N GLY A 460 -27.64 -30.44 1.70
CA GLY A 460 -27.18 -31.83 1.71
C GLY A 460 -25.95 -32.08 2.60
N MET A 461 -25.36 -31.04 3.20
CA MET A 461 -24.26 -31.16 4.16
C MET A 461 -24.61 -30.38 5.45
N PRO A 462 -25.21 -31.05 6.45
CA PRO A 462 -25.61 -30.39 7.70
C PRO A 462 -24.42 -29.72 8.38
N HIS A 463 -24.64 -28.51 8.91
CA HIS A 463 -23.65 -27.68 9.63
C HIS A 463 -22.53 -27.03 8.80
N GLU A 464 -22.46 -27.29 7.49
CA GLU A 464 -21.44 -26.70 6.63
C GLU A 464 -21.96 -25.46 5.90
N LEU A 465 -21.12 -24.43 5.81
CA LEU A 465 -21.42 -23.18 5.10
C LEU A 465 -20.51 -23.06 3.87
N VAL A 466 -21.05 -22.51 2.78
CA VAL A 466 -20.28 -22.10 1.60
C VAL A 466 -20.34 -20.59 1.45
N GLN A 467 -19.29 -19.99 0.90
CA GLN A 467 -19.31 -18.60 0.48
C GLN A 467 -19.97 -18.48 -0.90
N ILE A 468 -20.99 -17.63 -1.01
CA ILE A 468 -21.63 -17.24 -2.27
C ILE A 468 -21.30 -15.76 -2.54
N ASP A 469 -20.60 -15.50 -3.63
CA ASP A 469 -20.20 -14.15 -4.05
C ASP A 469 -21.14 -13.61 -5.12
N LEU A 470 -21.78 -12.49 -4.79
CA LEU A 470 -22.75 -11.79 -5.63
C LEU A 470 -22.06 -10.66 -6.41
N MET A 471 -21.91 -10.88 -7.71
CA MET A 471 -21.41 -9.89 -8.66
C MET A 471 -22.59 -9.17 -9.34
N PHE A 472 -22.52 -7.84 -9.38
CA PHE A 472 -23.57 -7.02 -9.99
C PHE A 472 -23.32 -6.84 -11.49
N ALA A 473 -24.30 -7.23 -12.31
CA ALA A 473 -24.23 -7.21 -13.77
C ALA A 473 -25.31 -6.31 -14.38
N LYS A 474 -24.90 -5.40 -15.27
CA LYS A 474 -25.85 -4.66 -16.11
C LYS A 474 -26.45 -5.55 -17.20
N ASP A 475 -25.64 -6.47 -17.72
CA ASP A 475 -26.04 -7.48 -18.69
C ASP A 475 -25.51 -8.84 -18.23
N LEU A 476 -26.42 -9.74 -17.85
CA LEU A 476 -26.07 -11.04 -17.29
C LEU A 476 -25.35 -11.95 -18.30
N PRO A 477 -25.85 -12.15 -19.54
CA PRO A 477 -25.19 -13.04 -20.50
C PRO A 477 -23.77 -12.59 -20.85
N SER A 478 -23.56 -11.29 -21.10
CA SER A 478 -22.21 -10.78 -21.40
C SER A 478 -21.28 -10.91 -20.19
N THR A 479 -21.78 -10.62 -18.99
CA THR A 479 -21.00 -10.77 -17.76
C THR A 479 -20.58 -12.21 -17.53
N ALA A 480 -21.51 -13.16 -17.72
CA ALA A 480 -21.23 -14.59 -17.60
C ALA A 480 -20.14 -15.03 -18.57
N TRP A 481 -20.21 -14.62 -19.83
CA TRP A 481 -19.21 -14.94 -20.84
C TRP A 481 -17.83 -14.32 -20.55
N LEU A 482 -17.79 -13.07 -20.08
CA LEU A 482 -16.54 -12.38 -19.71
C LEU A 482 -15.88 -13.03 -18.49
N MET A 483 -16.70 -13.51 -17.55
CA MET A 483 -16.24 -14.19 -16.35
C MET A 483 -16.13 -15.71 -16.54
N MET A 484 -16.27 -16.20 -17.77
CA MET A 484 -16.28 -17.63 -18.04
C MET A 484 -14.88 -18.23 -17.99
N GLY A 485 -14.76 -19.35 -17.28
CA GLY A 485 -13.71 -20.34 -17.44
C GLY A 485 -14.35 -21.72 -17.47
N GLN A 486 -14.11 -22.52 -18.50
CA GLN A 486 -14.48 -23.93 -18.46
C GLN A 486 -13.57 -24.72 -17.51
N SER A 487 -14.08 -25.88 -17.08
CA SER A 487 -13.49 -26.78 -16.08
C SER A 487 -12.88 -28.04 -16.68
N SER A 488 -12.65 -28.14 -17.99
CA SER A 488 -11.80 -29.23 -18.46
C SER A 488 -10.43 -29.04 -17.80
N ASP A 489 -9.92 -30.06 -17.12
CA ASP A 489 -8.80 -30.05 -16.17
C ASP A 489 -7.42 -29.60 -16.71
N LYS A 490 -7.38 -28.84 -17.81
CA LYS A 490 -6.18 -28.49 -18.55
C LYS A 490 -5.69 -27.09 -18.23
N VAL A 491 -6.46 -26.03 -18.53
CA VAL A 491 -6.01 -24.65 -18.31
C VAL A 491 -7.06 -23.78 -17.62
N LYS A 492 -6.65 -23.10 -16.55
CA LYS A 492 -7.50 -22.18 -15.78
C LYS A 492 -8.04 -21.05 -16.67
N GLY A 493 -9.35 -20.76 -16.57
CA GLY A 493 -10.03 -19.78 -17.43
C GLY A 493 -9.46 -18.35 -17.42
N VAL A 494 -8.69 -17.96 -16.38
CA VAL A 494 -7.98 -16.68 -16.38
C VAL A 494 -7.02 -16.55 -17.58
N TYR A 495 -6.42 -17.65 -18.04
CA TYR A 495 -5.49 -17.64 -19.19
C TYR A 495 -6.21 -17.43 -20.52
N ARG A 496 -7.48 -17.83 -20.64
CA ARG A 496 -8.33 -17.43 -21.78
C ARG A 496 -8.48 -15.92 -21.84
N ASN A 497 -8.79 -15.30 -20.71
CA ASN A 497 -8.96 -13.85 -20.60
C ASN A 497 -7.66 -13.09 -20.86
N LEU A 498 -6.51 -13.66 -20.45
CA LEU A 498 -5.19 -13.12 -20.79
C LEU A 498 -4.88 -13.26 -22.28
N LEU A 499 -5.25 -14.37 -22.91
CA LEU A 499 -5.04 -14.58 -24.34
C LEU A 499 -5.87 -13.61 -25.17
N LEU A 500 -7.15 -13.41 -24.83
CA LEU A 500 -7.98 -12.33 -25.42
C LEU A 500 -7.37 -10.94 -25.23
N SER A 501 -6.74 -10.69 -24.07
CA SER A 501 -6.07 -9.41 -23.79
C SER A 501 -4.80 -9.21 -24.62
N LEU A 502 -4.06 -10.28 -24.93
CA LEU A 502 -2.95 -10.26 -25.87
C LEU A 502 -3.44 -9.95 -27.29
N ILE A 503 -4.52 -10.59 -27.73
CA ILE A 503 -5.13 -10.30 -29.04
C ILE A 503 -5.60 -8.84 -29.11
N ALA A 504 -6.27 -8.34 -28.08
CA ALA A 504 -6.68 -6.94 -28.00
C ALA A 504 -5.49 -5.98 -28.13
N LYS A 505 -4.39 -6.26 -27.43
CA LYS A 505 -3.16 -5.48 -27.55
C LYS A 505 -2.67 -5.46 -29.01
N ARG A 506 -2.56 -6.63 -29.65
CA ARG A 506 -2.07 -6.75 -31.02
C ARG A 506 -2.96 -6.04 -32.04
N VAL A 507 -4.27 -6.17 -31.91
CA VAL A 507 -5.23 -5.47 -32.78
C VAL A 507 -5.11 -3.96 -32.61
N GLY A 508 -4.99 -3.47 -31.37
CA GLY A 508 -4.75 -2.03 -31.12
C GLY A 508 -3.43 -1.53 -31.70
N ASP A 509 -2.35 -2.31 -31.55
CA ASP A 509 -1.05 -1.98 -32.14
C ASP A 509 -1.15 -1.95 -33.69
N ALA A 510 -1.86 -2.89 -34.31
CA ALA A 510 -2.09 -2.93 -35.76
C ALA A 510 -3.00 -1.79 -36.28
N MET A 511 -3.92 -1.29 -35.45
CA MET A 511 -4.77 -0.13 -35.76
C MET A 511 -4.05 1.21 -35.56
N SER A 512 -2.87 1.22 -34.93
CA SER A 512 -2.13 2.44 -34.66
C SER A 512 -1.38 2.94 -35.90
N SER A 513 -1.27 4.25 -36.03
CA SER A 513 -0.45 4.94 -37.05
C SER A 513 0.62 5.81 -36.38
N SER A 514 1.43 6.52 -37.19
CA SER A 514 2.37 7.53 -36.69
C SER A 514 1.69 8.70 -35.99
N GLU A 515 0.41 8.96 -36.28
CA GLU A 515 -0.35 10.12 -35.79
C GLU A 515 -1.37 9.75 -34.71
N GLU A 516 -1.85 8.50 -34.70
CA GLU A 516 -2.86 8.04 -33.76
C GLU A 516 -2.46 6.70 -33.13
N ARG A 517 -2.28 6.70 -31.80
CA ARG A 517 -2.09 5.47 -31.03
C ARG A 517 -3.44 4.92 -30.60
N VAL A 518 -3.77 3.73 -31.08
CA VAL A 518 -4.97 2.98 -30.69
C VAL A 518 -4.60 1.94 -29.62
N LYS A 519 -5.36 1.88 -28.53
CA LYS A 519 -5.21 0.87 -27.48
C LYS A 519 -6.55 0.23 -27.18
N LEU A 520 -6.66 -1.07 -27.39
CA LEU A 520 -7.78 -1.88 -26.93
C LEU A 520 -7.40 -2.51 -25.59
N SER A 521 -8.32 -2.47 -24.62
CA SER A 521 -8.13 -3.12 -23.33
C SER A 521 -9.44 -3.73 -22.85
N ILE A 522 -9.39 -5.00 -22.45
CA ILE A 522 -10.54 -5.72 -21.92
C ILE A 522 -10.41 -5.76 -20.39
N ALA A 523 -11.48 -5.37 -19.70
CA ALA A 523 -11.62 -5.54 -18.27
C ALA A 523 -12.71 -6.58 -18.01
N TYR A 524 -12.51 -7.43 -17.02
CA TYR A 524 -13.43 -8.51 -16.67
C TYR A 524 -14.02 -8.19 -15.28
N PRO A 525 -15.36 -8.11 -15.12
CA PRO A 525 -16.42 -8.34 -16.11
C PRO A 525 -16.76 -7.12 -16.98
N ALA A 526 -16.04 -6.00 -16.84
CA ALA A 526 -16.54 -4.71 -17.31
C ALA A 526 -16.65 -4.55 -18.84
N GLY A 527 -16.00 -5.37 -19.65
CA GLY A 527 -15.99 -5.29 -21.12
C GLY A 527 -14.77 -4.57 -21.70
N MET A 528 -14.80 -4.33 -23.01
CA MET A 528 -13.70 -3.76 -23.79
C MET A 528 -13.80 -2.25 -23.96
N THR A 529 -12.68 -1.55 -23.80
CA THR A 529 -12.54 -0.12 -24.05
C THR A 529 -11.54 0.13 -25.16
N ILE A 530 -11.89 1.02 -26.10
CA ILE A 530 -11.01 1.53 -27.14
C ILE A 530 -10.50 2.91 -26.70
N LYS A 531 -9.19 3.13 -26.80
CA LYS A 531 -8.57 4.43 -26.54
C LYS A 531 -7.79 4.91 -27.75
N LYS A 532 -7.97 6.18 -28.11
CA LYS A 532 -7.19 6.90 -29.14
C LYS A 532 -6.40 8.00 -28.46
N ASN A 533 -5.07 7.96 -28.58
CA ASN A 533 -4.16 8.91 -27.91
C ASN A 533 -4.45 9.04 -26.40
N ASN A 534 -4.65 7.90 -25.74
CA ASN A 534 -5.01 7.74 -24.32
C ASN A 534 -6.39 8.29 -23.89
N LYS A 535 -7.20 8.82 -24.80
CA LYS A 535 -8.59 9.22 -24.54
C LYS A 535 -9.54 8.08 -24.92
N ILE A 536 -10.58 7.86 -24.12
CA ILE A 536 -11.61 6.86 -24.41
C ILE A 536 -12.34 7.29 -25.69
N ALA A 537 -12.43 6.38 -26.64
CA ALA A 537 -13.11 6.58 -27.92
C ALA A 537 -14.33 5.66 -27.98
N GLY A 538 -15.52 6.23 -27.90
CA GLY A 538 -16.79 5.51 -27.93
C GLY A 538 -17.20 4.89 -26.59
N GLU A 539 -18.33 4.18 -26.63
CA GLU A 539 -18.85 3.45 -25.48
C GLU A 539 -18.10 2.14 -25.24
N LYS A 540 -18.25 1.61 -24.03
CA LYS A 540 -17.63 0.35 -23.67
C LYS A 540 -18.38 -0.82 -24.31
N ILE A 541 -17.66 -1.68 -25.02
CA ILE A 541 -18.23 -2.84 -25.70
C ILE A 541 -18.34 -3.99 -24.70
N THR A 542 -19.56 -4.37 -24.34
CA THR A 542 -19.82 -5.47 -23.38
C THR A 542 -20.28 -6.74 -24.07
N ASN A 543 -20.98 -6.65 -25.20
CA ASN A 543 -21.48 -7.81 -25.94
C ASN A 543 -20.33 -8.69 -26.46
N PRO A 544 -20.30 -10.00 -26.15
CA PRO A 544 -19.25 -10.92 -26.59
C PRO A 544 -19.03 -10.95 -28.11
N SER A 545 -20.10 -10.97 -28.91
CA SER A 545 -19.99 -11.01 -30.37
C SER A 545 -19.33 -9.74 -30.91
N ASP A 546 -19.65 -8.58 -30.36
CA ASP A 546 -19.02 -7.31 -30.74
C ASP A 546 -17.55 -7.24 -30.30
N ILE A 547 -17.22 -7.84 -29.14
CA ILE A 547 -15.83 -8.00 -28.71
C ILE A 547 -15.07 -8.85 -29.72
N LEU A 548 -15.55 -10.05 -30.06
CA LEU A 548 -14.86 -10.94 -31.02
C LEU A 548 -14.73 -10.31 -32.40
N LYS A 549 -15.78 -9.65 -32.89
CA LYS A 549 -15.76 -8.91 -34.15
C LYS A 549 -14.70 -7.81 -34.15
N THR A 550 -14.61 -7.03 -33.07
CA THR A 550 -13.61 -5.96 -32.93
C THR A 550 -12.19 -6.54 -32.83
N LEU A 551 -12.04 -7.70 -32.19
CA LEU A 551 -10.78 -8.43 -32.12
C LEU A 551 -10.42 -9.15 -33.41
N GLN A 552 -11.29 -9.16 -34.42
CA GLN A 552 -11.14 -9.90 -35.68
C GLN A 552 -11.02 -11.42 -35.48
N ILE A 553 -11.69 -11.94 -34.44
CA ILE A 553 -11.80 -13.38 -34.18
C ILE A 553 -13.08 -13.88 -34.87
N ASP A 554 -12.91 -14.67 -35.92
CA ASP A 554 -14.00 -15.31 -36.66
C ASP A 554 -14.47 -16.59 -35.94
N ALA A 555 -15.23 -16.38 -34.86
CA ALA A 555 -15.86 -17.43 -34.07
C ALA A 555 -17.07 -16.86 -33.32
N SER A 556 -18.04 -17.71 -33.02
CA SER A 556 -19.12 -17.36 -32.10
C SER A 556 -18.61 -17.32 -30.64
N PRO A 557 -19.30 -16.61 -29.73
CA PRO A 557 -18.94 -16.59 -28.32
C PRO A 557 -18.78 -17.97 -27.67
N VAL A 558 -19.61 -18.94 -28.08
CA VAL A 558 -19.62 -20.31 -27.57
C VAL A 558 -18.35 -21.07 -27.96
N GLU A 559 -17.82 -20.84 -29.16
CA GLU A 559 -16.62 -21.50 -29.68
C GLU A 559 -15.32 -21.03 -29.04
N VAL A 560 -15.37 -20.07 -28.12
CA VAL A 560 -14.19 -19.50 -27.45
C VAL A 560 -14.42 -19.34 -25.95
N GLU A 561 -15.24 -20.20 -25.34
CA GLU A 561 -15.55 -20.18 -23.90
C GLU A 561 -14.42 -20.74 -23.03
N SER A 562 -13.57 -21.60 -23.59
CA SER A 562 -12.39 -22.17 -22.93
C SER A 562 -11.09 -21.56 -23.48
N PHE A 563 -9.98 -21.79 -22.77
CA PHE A 563 -8.66 -21.41 -23.28
C PHE A 563 -8.30 -22.28 -24.49
N GLU A 564 -8.63 -23.57 -24.40
CA GLU A 564 -8.36 -24.60 -25.38
C GLU A 564 -9.04 -24.30 -26.70
N ASP A 565 -10.34 -23.99 -26.68
CA ASP A 565 -11.12 -23.68 -27.88
C ASP A 565 -10.63 -22.38 -28.52
N LEU A 566 -10.36 -21.36 -27.70
CA LEU A 566 -9.77 -20.11 -28.18
C LEU A 566 -8.43 -20.35 -28.87
N VAL A 567 -7.56 -21.19 -28.32
CA VAL A 567 -6.28 -21.56 -28.95
C VAL A 567 -6.52 -22.28 -30.29
N GLN A 568 -7.49 -23.19 -30.39
CA GLN A 568 -7.81 -23.88 -31.65
C GLN A 568 -8.36 -22.93 -32.73
N VAL A 569 -9.20 -21.96 -32.34
CA VAL A 569 -9.69 -20.89 -33.22
C VAL A 569 -8.52 -20.03 -33.71
N LEU A 570 -7.68 -19.53 -32.79
CA LEU A 570 -6.55 -18.65 -33.13
C LEU A 570 -5.48 -19.39 -33.95
N LYS A 571 -5.30 -20.69 -33.77
CA LYS A 571 -4.39 -21.53 -34.56
C LYS A 571 -4.76 -21.53 -36.05
N LYS A 572 -6.06 -21.50 -36.37
CA LYS A 572 -6.58 -21.48 -37.74
C LYS A 572 -6.65 -20.06 -38.32
N SER A 573 -6.59 -19.04 -37.47
CA SER A 573 -6.67 -17.64 -37.88
C SER A 573 -5.39 -17.19 -38.63
N PRO A 574 -5.51 -16.66 -39.86
CA PRO A 574 -4.35 -16.16 -40.61
C PRO A 574 -3.68 -14.95 -39.94
N ILE A 575 -4.44 -14.17 -39.16
CA ILE A 575 -3.96 -12.94 -38.53
C ILE A 575 -3.51 -13.13 -37.07
N HIS A 576 -4.07 -14.12 -36.35
CA HIS A 576 -3.80 -14.30 -34.92
C HIS A 576 -2.92 -15.50 -34.57
N LYS A 577 -2.66 -16.43 -35.51
CA LYS A 577 -1.82 -17.60 -35.23
C LYS A 577 -0.45 -17.23 -34.65
N SER A 578 0.14 -16.12 -35.08
CA SER A 578 1.43 -15.63 -34.58
C SER A 578 1.38 -15.07 -33.15
N ALA A 579 0.20 -14.88 -32.56
CA ALA A 579 0.07 -14.48 -31.17
C ALA A 579 0.30 -15.64 -30.19
N LEU A 580 0.09 -16.89 -30.63
CA LEU A 580 0.23 -18.06 -29.76
C LEU A 580 1.65 -18.22 -29.19
N PRO A 581 2.74 -18.12 -29.98
CA PRO A 581 4.11 -18.20 -29.43
C PRO A 581 4.46 -17.04 -28.49
N GLU A 582 3.89 -15.86 -28.72
CA GLU A 582 4.12 -14.65 -27.90
C GLU A 582 3.45 -14.72 -26.52
N PHE A 583 2.49 -15.62 -26.35
CA PHE A 583 1.71 -15.73 -25.12
C PHE A 583 2.61 -15.97 -23.90
N SER A 584 3.61 -16.84 -24.00
CA SER A 584 4.58 -17.13 -22.94
C SER A 584 5.27 -15.87 -22.40
N ASN A 585 5.74 -15.00 -23.29
CA ASN A 585 6.34 -13.72 -22.94
C ASN A 585 5.31 -12.76 -22.34
N TYR A 586 4.09 -12.72 -22.90
CA TYR A 586 3.00 -11.88 -22.41
C TYR A 586 2.59 -12.22 -20.98
N ILE A 587 2.56 -13.52 -20.64
CA ILE A 587 2.25 -14.01 -19.29
C ILE A 587 3.49 -14.33 -18.47
N GLY A 588 4.68 -13.85 -18.84
CA GLY A 588 5.93 -14.18 -18.13
C GLY A 588 5.96 -13.78 -16.66
N TRP A 589 5.05 -12.88 -16.23
CA TRP A 589 4.81 -12.59 -14.82
C TRP A 589 4.00 -13.69 -14.11
N ALA A 590 3.08 -14.35 -14.81
CA ALA A 590 2.23 -15.41 -14.27
C ALA A 590 3.05 -16.66 -13.94
N LEU A 591 4.12 -16.94 -14.70
CA LEU A 591 5.09 -18.00 -14.38
C LEU A 591 5.76 -17.85 -13.00
N ARG A 592 5.71 -16.66 -12.40
CA ARG A 592 6.23 -16.43 -11.03
C ARG A 592 5.15 -16.43 -9.96
N SER A 593 3.92 -16.02 -10.30
CA SER A 593 2.82 -15.87 -9.34
C SER A 593 1.85 -17.05 -9.30
N ASP A 594 1.73 -17.80 -10.39
CA ASP A 594 0.91 -19.00 -10.56
C ASP A 594 1.61 -19.94 -11.55
N PRO A 595 2.78 -20.49 -11.15
CA PRO A 595 3.68 -21.20 -12.05
C PRO A 595 3.00 -22.41 -12.70
N ASP A 596 2.24 -23.19 -11.94
CA ASP A 596 1.65 -24.43 -12.42
C ASP A 596 0.59 -24.17 -13.49
N ASN A 597 -0.39 -23.29 -13.24
CA ASN A 597 -1.41 -23.00 -14.25
C ASN A 597 -0.84 -22.20 -15.44
N ALA A 598 0.18 -21.35 -15.22
CA ALA A 598 0.85 -20.64 -16.31
C ALA A 598 1.61 -21.60 -17.22
N GLN A 599 2.31 -22.57 -16.62
CA GLN A 599 3.04 -23.59 -17.36
C GLN A 599 2.08 -24.48 -18.13
N GLN A 600 0.96 -24.91 -17.53
CA GLN A 600 -0.09 -25.65 -18.22
C GLN A 600 -0.62 -24.92 -19.47
N ALA A 601 -0.86 -23.61 -19.38
CA ALA A 601 -1.30 -22.81 -20.52
C ALA A 601 -0.26 -22.77 -21.65
N ILE A 602 1.02 -22.63 -21.28
CA ILE A 602 2.15 -22.62 -22.22
C ILE A 602 2.34 -23.99 -22.86
N ASP A 603 2.28 -25.06 -22.07
CA ASP A 603 2.43 -26.44 -22.53
C ASP A 603 1.32 -26.83 -23.50
N TYR A 604 0.08 -26.39 -23.22
CA TYR A 604 -1.04 -26.61 -24.14
C TYR A 604 -0.80 -25.93 -25.48
N ILE A 605 -0.44 -24.64 -25.49
CA ILE A 605 -0.09 -23.93 -26.75
C ILE A 605 1.06 -24.62 -27.48
N THR A 606 2.12 -24.98 -26.76
CA THR A 606 3.30 -25.66 -27.32
C THR A 606 2.92 -26.99 -27.97
N THR A 607 2.09 -27.78 -27.30
CA THR A 607 1.57 -29.05 -27.81
C THR A 607 0.80 -28.83 -29.12
N VAL A 608 -0.15 -27.90 -29.11
CA VAL A 608 -1.00 -27.59 -30.28
C VAL A 608 -0.18 -27.09 -31.49
N LEU A 609 0.88 -26.31 -31.25
CA LEU A 609 1.80 -25.85 -32.29
C LEU A 609 2.70 -26.99 -32.80
N SER A 610 3.17 -27.88 -31.92
CA SER A 610 4.04 -29.01 -32.28
C SER A 610 3.32 -30.10 -33.10
N GLU A 611 2.04 -30.36 -32.83
CA GLU A 611 1.22 -31.27 -33.66
C GLU A 611 1.10 -30.75 -35.09
N THR A 612 1.02 -29.43 -35.27
CA THR A 612 0.99 -28.79 -36.59
C THR A 612 2.30 -29.01 -37.33
N PHE A 613 3.43 -28.92 -36.64
CA PHE A 613 4.74 -29.19 -37.21
C PHE A 613 4.88 -30.66 -37.62
N ARG A 614 4.44 -31.61 -36.78
CA ARG A 614 4.44 -33.04 -37.12
C ARG A 614 3.52 -33.36 -38.32
N GLN A 615 2.33 -32.76 -38.39
CA GLN A 615 1.41 -32.93 -39.52
C GLN A 615 2.01 -32.34 -40.82
N PHE A 616 2.62 -31.15 -40.74
CA PHE A 616 3.30 -30.53 -41.88
C PHE A 616 4.46 -31.40 -42.39
N VAL A 617 5.32 -31.91 -41.48
CA VAL A 617 6.41 -32.82 -41.83
C VAL A 617 5.90 -34.12 -42.44
N HIS A 618 4.82 -34.72 -41.90
CA HIS A 618 4.21 -35.91 -42.48
C HIS A 618 3.59 -35.70 -43.87
N GLN A 619 3.10 -34.48 -44.16
CA GLN A 619 2.50 -34.14 -45.46
C GLN A 619 3.56 -33.83 -46.52
N VAL A 620 4.68 -33.21 -46.12
CA VAL A 620 5.85 -32.94 -46.98
C VAL A 620 6.67 -34.20 -47.26
N LEU A 621 6.66 -35.20 -46.37
CA LEU A 621 7.37 -36.47 -46.57
C LEU A 621 6.55 -37.54 -47.34
N ARG A 622 5.30 -37.24 -47.72
CA ARG A 622 4.41 -38.14 -48.49
C ARG A 622 3.99 -37.60 -49.87
N GLY A 623 4.35 -36.36 -50.21
CA GLY A 623 4.27 -35.80 -51.56
C GLY A 623 5.66 -35.74 -52.16
#